data_AF-A0A257H2C0-F1
#
_entry.id   AF-A0A257H2C0-F1
#
_cell.length_a   1.000
_cell.length_b   1.000
_cell.length_c   1.000
_cell.angle_alpha   90.00
_cell.angle_beta   90.00
_cell.angle_gamma   90.00
#
_symmetry.space_group_name_H-M   'P 1'
#
loop_
_entity.id
_entity.type
_entity.pdbx_description
1 polymer ?
#
loop_
_entity_poly.entity_id
_entity_poly.type
_entity_poly.pdbx_seq_one_letter_code
_entity_poly.pdbx_strand_id
1 'polypeptide(L)'
;ATLRGDDAAACISLYGASTKMEANRVLNWAEQSFTPFLSPVGSASQDLEGYHYRFYAGSNSYIAERDGVVYYLPVGGNVVPLGAVTQFMPLATQAGF
;
A
#
# COMPACT_ATOMS: atom_id res chain seq x y z
N ALA A 1 18.76 -9.42 -16.83
CA ALA A 1 17.51 -10.19 -16.94
C ALA A 1 16.41 -9.34 -16.36
N THR A 2 15.49 -8.86 -17.21
CA THR A 2 14.36 -8.03 -16.78
C THR A 2 13.31 -8.96 -16.20
N LEU A 3 13.12 -8.90 -14.90
CA LEU A 3 12.08 -9.66 -14.23
C LEU A 3 10.71 -9.12 -14.69
N ARG A 4 10.00 -9.89 -15.53
CA ARG A 4 8.63 -9.64 -15.95
C ARG A 4 7.78 -10.73 -15.32
N GLY A 5 6.84 -10.38 -14.43
CA GLY A 5 5.62 -11.13 -14.11
C GLY A 5 5.76 -12.57 -13.59
N ASP A 6 6.40 -13.45 -14.34
CA ASP A 6 6.66 -14.87 -14.07
C ASP A 6 7.61 -15.08 -12.88
N ASP A 7 8.42 -14.06 -12.55
CA ASP A 7 9.40 -14.12 -11.47
C ASP A 7 8.79 -13.83 -10.09
N ALA A 8 7.58 -13.28 -10.02
CA ALA A 8 6.90 -13.09 -8.74
C ALA A 8 6.60 -14.45 -8.08
N ALA A 9 6.17 -15.45 -8.86
CA ALA A 9 5.93 -16.80 -8.37
C ALA A 9 7.24 -17.52 -7.99
N ALA A 10 8.29 -17.36 -8.78
CA ALA A 10 9.61 -17.91 -8.48
C ALA A 10 10.24 -17.27 -7.24
N CYS A 11 10.10 -15.95 -7.08
CA CYS A 11 10.52 -15.22 -5.88
C CYS A 11 9.76 -15.69 -4.64
N ILE A 12 8.44 -15.91 -4.73
CA ILE A 12 7.63 -16.45 -3.62
C ILE A 12 8.10 -17.86 -3.24
N SER A 13 8.44 -18.71 -4.22
CA SER A 13 8.93 -20.06 -3.95
C SER A 13 10.32 -20.09 -3.32
N LEU A 14 11.18 -19.12 -3.64
CA LEU A 14 12.58 -19.08 -3.18
C LEU A 14 12.77 -18.30 -1.87
N TYR A 15 11.97 -17.25 -1.67
CA TYR A 15 12.13 -16.29 -0.56
C TYR A 15 10.88 -16.15 0.32
N GLY A 16 9.79 -16.83 -0.02
CA GLY A 16 8.48 -16.64 0.61
C GLY A 16 7.73 -15.42 0.06
N ALA A 17 6.43 -15.35 0.33
CA ALA A 17 5.67 -14.14 0.07
C ALA A 17 6.20 -12.99 0.93
N SER A 18 6.45 -11.82 0.32
CA SER A 18 6.75 -10.61 1.10
C SER A 18 5.63 -10.38 2.12
N THR A 19 5.99 -10.21 3.39
CA THR A 19 5.03 -9.92 4.48
C THR A 19 4.28 -8.60 4.25
N LYS A 20 4.73 -7.78 3.29
CA LYS A 20 4.10 -6.52 2.88
C LYS A 20 3.40 -6.61 1.52
N MET A 21 3.26 -7.80 0.92
CA MET A 21 2.63 -7.97 -0.40
C MET A 21 1.18 -7.47 -0.40
N GLU A 22 0.36 -7.94 0.54
CA GLU A 22 -1.06 -7.56 0.63
C GLU A 22 -1.21 -6.07 0.94
N ALA A 23 -0.41 -5.55 1.85
CA ALA A 23 -0.34 -4.12 2.15
C ALA A 23 -0.04 -3.32 0.87
N ASN A 24 1.03 -3.65 0.14
CA ASN A 24 1.40 -2.96 -1.09
C ASN A 24 0.30 -3.02 -2.16
N ARG A 25 -0.38 -4.15 -2.28
CA ARG A 25 -1.50 -4.31 -3.21
C ARG A 25 -2.65 -3.37 -2.86
N VAL A 26 -3.03 -3.31 -1.59
CA VAL A 26 -4.05 -2.36 -1.10
C VAL A 26 -3.61 -0.90 -1.26
N LEU A 27 -2.35 -0.57 -0.97
CA LEU A 27 -1.83 0.80 -1.13
C LEU A 27 -1.77 1.24 -2.60
N ASN A 28 -1.39 0.35 -3.52
CA ASN A 28 -1.41 0.60 -4.97
C ASN A 28 -2.84 0.86 -5.46
N TRP A 29 -3.80 0.05 -5.00
CA TRP A 29 -5.21 0.25 -5.32
C TRP A 29 -5.74 1.58 -4.76
N ALA A 30 -5.39 1.89 -3.52
CA ALA A 30 -5.85 3.10 -2.84
C ALA A 30 -5.36 4.36 -3.54
N GLU A 31 -4.07 4.44 -3.92
CA GLU A 31 -3.54 5.65 -4.56
C GLU A 31 -4.17 5.93 -5.93
N GLN A 32 -4.58 4.88 -6.66
CA GLN A 32 -5.27 5.01 -7.94
C GLN A 32 -6.76 5.35 -7.76
N SER A 33 -7.40 4.84 -6.70
CA SER A 33 -8.82 5.04 -6.45
C SER A 33 -9.13 6.37 -5.75
N PHE A 34 -8.18 6.88 -4.95
CA PHE A 34 -8.35 8.04 -4.08
C PHE A 34 -7.31 9.13 -4.37
N THR A 35 -7.05 9.40 -5.65
CA THR A 35 -6.05 10.36 -6.11
C THR A 35 -6.16 11.77 -5.51
N PRO A 36 -7.34 12.34 -5.17
CA PRO A 36 -7.39 13.65 -4.50
C PRO A 36 -6.75 13.66 -3.11
N PHE A 37 -6.64 12.48 -2.48
CA PHE A 37 -6.09 12.32 -1.12
C PHE A 37 -4.67 11.77 -1.10
N LEU A 38 -4.24 11.15 -2.21
CA LEU A 38 -2.98 10.40 -2.37
C LEU A 38 -2.32 10.83 -3.69
N SER A 39 -1.72 12.02 -3.70
CA SER A 39 -1.11 12.61 -4.90
C SER A 39 0.32 13.14 -4.64
N PRO A 40 1.25 12.95 -5.59
CA PRO A 40 1.10 12.21 -6.85
C PRO A 40 1.09 10.70 -6.64
N VAL A 41 0.44 9.95 -7.55
CA VAL A 41 0.51 8.48 -7.55
C VAL A 41 1.93 7.98 -7.82
N GLY A 42 2.24 6.78 -7.35
CA GLY A 42 3.54 6.14 -7.56
C GLY A 42 4.57 6.45 -6.47
N SER A 43 4.12 6.90 -5.30
CA SER A 43 4.99 7.05 -4.13
C SER A 43 5.55 5.70 -3.69
N ALA A 44 6.85 5.66 -3.40
CA ALA A 44 7.51 4.46 -2.90
C ALA A 44 7.10 4.14 -1.45
N SER A 45 6.92 2.87 -1.13
CA SER A 45 6.72 2.43 0.24
C SER A 45 8.01 2.53 1.05
N GLN A 46 7.87 2.86 2.34
CA GLN A 46 8.95 2.95 3.32
C GLN A 46 8.49 2.30 4.64
N ASP A 47 9.43 1.96 5.51
CA ASP A 47 9.14 1.36 6.81
C ASP A 47 9.70 2.24 7.95
N LEU A 48 8.86 2.56 8.93
CA LEU A 48 9.25 3.31 10.13
C LEU A 48 8.36 2.94 11.31
N GLU A 49 8.95 2.60 12.45
CA GLU A 49 8.24 2.32 13.71
C GLU A 49 7.06 1.32 13.59
N GLY A 50 7.23 0.29 12.74
CA GLY A 50 6.23 -0.76 12.49
C GLY A 50 5.18 -0.40 11.43
N TYR A 51 5.21 0.81 10.88
CA TYR A 51 4.38 1.20 9.75
C TYR A 51 5.07 0.90 8.43
N HIS A 52 4.35 0.29 7.50
CA HIS A 52 4.67 0.23 6.09
C HIS A 52 3.86 1.31 5.36
N TYR A 53 4.49 2.41 4.95
CA TYR A 53 3.78 3.64 4.59
C TYR A 53 4.26 4.26 3.27
N ARG A 54 3.44 5.17 2.73
CA ARG A 54 3.77 6.05 1.60
C ARG A 54 3.42 7.48 1.94
N PHE A 55 4.34 8.39 1.62
CA PHE A 55 4.12 9.83 1.69
C PHE A 55 3.76 10.39 0.32
N TYR A 56 2.81 11.31 0.28
CA TYR A 56 2.31 11.95 -0.92
C TYR A 56 2.53 13.46 -0.83
N ALA A 57 3.53 13.97 -1.54
CA ALA A 57 3.97 15.37 -1.41
C ALA A 57 2.95 16.39 -1.92
N GLY A 58 2.13 16.04 -2.92
CA GLY A 58 1.12 16.93 -3.48
C GLY A 58 -0.08 17.14 -2.56
N SER A 59 -0.54 16.07 -1.89
CA SER A 59 -1.61 16.12 -0.88
C SER A 59 -1.10 16.32 0.54
N ASN A 60 0.23 16.31 0.74
CA ASN A 60 0.91 16.31 2.03
C ASN A 60 0.28 15.33 3.04
N SER A 61 0.11 14.09 2.59
CA SER A 61 -0.61 13.04 3.31
C SER A 61 0.17 11.73 3.35
N TYR A 62 -0.21 10.84 4.26
CA TYR A 62 0.34 9.50 4.37
C TYR A 62 -0.77 8.46 4.33
N ILE A 63 -0.48 7.31 3.71
CA ILE A 63 -1.22 6.07 3.94
C ILE A 63 -0.24 5.02 4.45
N ALA A 64 -0.68 4.19 5.39
CA ALA A 64 0.18 3.19 6.00
C ALA A 64 -0.57 1.92 6.34
N GLU A 65 0.13 0.81 6.41
CA GLU A 65 -0.29 -0.42 7.08
C GLU A 65 0.51 -0.58 8.37
N ARG A 66 -0.17 -0.98 9.44
CA ARG A 66 0.47 -1.49 10.65
C ARG A 66 -0.43 -2.53 11.32
N ASP A 67 0.17 -3.65 11.69
CA ASP A 67 -0.50 -4.77 12.37
C ASP A 67 -1.79 -5.22 11.65
N GLY A 68 -1.76 -5.19 10.30
CA GLY A 68 -2.88 -5.59 9.44
C GLY A 68 -3.97 -4.54 9.27
N VAL A 69 -3.79 -3.32 9.79
CA VAL A 69 -4.74 -2.21 9.69
C VAL A 69 -4.18 -1.11 8.80
N VAL A 70 -5.00 -0.59 7.88
CA VAL A 70 -4.69 0.56 7.04
C VAL A 70 -5.06 1.85 7.78
N TYR A 71 -4.14 2.81 7.75
CA TYR A 71 -4.27 4.14 8.34
C TYR A 71 -4.08 5.22 7.28
N TYR A 72 -4.74 6.35 7.48
CA TYR A 72 -4.54 7.57 6.71
C TYR A 72 -4.21 8.75 7.63
N LEU A 73 -3.24 9.56 7.24
CA LEU A 73 -2.91 10.82 7.90
C LEU A 73 -3.05 11.96 6.86
N PRO A 74 -4.09 12.81 6.96
CA PRO A 74 -4.21 13.98 6.12
C PRO A 74 -3.29 15.11 6.58
N VAL A 75 -3.08 16.08 5.69
CA VAL A 75 -2.39 17.33 6.02
C VAL A 75 -3.01 18.02 7.23
N GLY A 76 -2.21 18.25 8.27
CA GLY A 76 -2.62 18.97 9.48
C GLY A 76 -3.66 18.26 10.35
N GLY A 77 -3.97 16.99 10.08
CA GLY A 77 -4.92 16.21 10.86
C GLY A 77 -4.27 15.15 11.74
N ASN A 78 -5.10 14.25 12.27
CA ASN A 78 -4.68 13.11 13.06
C ASN A 78 -4.70 11.83 12.23
N VAL A 79 -3.97 10.81 12.68
CA VAL A 79 -4.01 9.46 12.08
C VAL A 79 -5.41 8.87 12.25
N VAL A 80 -5.99 8.37 11.17
CA VAL A 80 -7.32 7.75 11.14
C VAL A 80 -7.18 6.29 10.71
N PRO A 81 -7.69 5.31 11.49
CA PRO A 81 -7.80 3.93 11.04
C PRO A 81 -8.91 3.81 10.00
N LEU A 82 -8.62 3.21 8.85
CA LEU A 82 -9.59 3.01 7.77
C LEU A 82 -10.23 1.62 7.80
N GLY A 83 -9.47 0.59 8.19
CA GLY A 83 -9.94 -0.79 8.22
C GLY A 83 -8.81 -1.80 8.04
N ALA A 84 -9.13 -3.10 8.11
CA ALA A 84 -8.14 -4.16 7.94
C ALA A 84 -7.71 -4.30 6.47
N VAL A 85 -6.45 -4.68 6.22
CA VAL A 85 -5.94 -5.02 4.88
C VAL A 85 -6.82 -6.07 4.22
N THR A 86 -7.23 -7.10 4.96
CA THR A 86 -8.09 -8.20 4.48
C THR A 86 -9.47 -7.72 4.02
N GLN A 87 -9.98 -6.62 4.58
CA GLN A 87 -11.25 -6.02 4.16
C GLN A 87 -11.12 -5.34 2.77
N PHE A 88 -9.96 -4.78 2.47
CA PHE A 88 -9.71 -4.05 1.21
C PHE A 88 -9.18 -4.95 0.09
N MET A 89 -8.54 -6.08 0.40
CA MET A 89 -7.98 -7.00 -0.59
C MET A 89 -8.96 -7.46 -1.69
N PRO A 90 -10.25 -7.76 -1.41
CA PRO A 90 -11.21 -8.08 -2.46
C PRO A 90 -11.45 -6.92 -3.44
N LEU A 91 -11.49 -5.67 -2.94
CA LEU A 91 -11.67 -4.47 -3.76
C LEU A 91 -10.43 -4.21 -4.63
N ALA A 92 -9.24 -4.33 -4.05
CA ALA A 92 -7.98 -4.20 -4.77
C ALA A 92 -7.85 -5.24 -5.90
N THR A 93 -8.18 -6.50 -5.59
CA THR A 93 -8.16 -7.60 -6.56
C THR A 93 -9.17 -7.38 -7.69
N GLN A 94 -10.39 -6.96 -7.36
CA GLN A 94 -11.42 -6.66 -8.37
C GLN A 94 -11.00 -5.51 -9.30
N ALA A 95 -10.23 -4.55 -8.80
CA ALA A 95 -9.70 -3.44 -9.57
C ALA A 95 -8.41 -3.78 -10.36
N GLY A 96 -7.93 -5.03 -10.30
CA GLY A 96 -6.78 -5.50 -11.08
C GLY A 96 -5.41 -5.19 -10.48
N PHE A 97 -5.36 -4.78 -9.21
CA PHE A 97 -4.12 -4.73 -8.43
C PHE A 97 -3.79 -6.11 -7.92
#